data_AF-A0A538AS76-F1
#
_entry.id   AF-A0A538AS76-F1
#
_cell.length_a   1.000
_cell.length_b   1.000
_cell.length_c   1.000
_cell.angle_alpha   90.00
_cell.angle_beta   90.00
_cell.angle_gamma   90.00
#
_symmetry.space_group_name_H-M   'P 1'
#
loop_
_entity.id
_entity.type
_entity.pdbx_description
1 polymer ?
#
loop_
_entity_poly.entity_id
_entity_poly.type
_entity_poly.pdbx_seq_one_letter_code
_entity_poly.pdbx_strand_id
1 'polypeptide(L)'
;MKRAALALVLAAVAFLPACGAGAREDVPFCLEQSKNDGLLILMAQAVPTATSIPCLSGLPAGWSFGGEDVRSGRASFWLDSDRAGPRALTVTLTRSCDVRGAVLVPSAPDEAGLQRYERPSSLPPHYVATRFYVFPGGCVTYQFSFARGSSFGLAIEVSDAIEFFSRAEGAKLLAEHGFRLCGAGVTCPG
;
A
#
# COMPACT_ATOMS: atom_id res chain seq x y z
N MET A 1 -31.90 -70.53 -3.85
CA MET A 1 -31.23 -70.14 -2.60
C MET A 1 -30.36 -68.91 -2.87
N LYS A 2 -30.70 -67.83 -2.16
CA LYS A 2 -30.01 -66.58 -1.82
C LYS A 2 -28.81 -66.08 -2.67
N ARG A 3 -29.09 -64.90 -3.25
CA ARG A 3 -28.24 -63.88 -3.88
C ARG A 3 -27.04 -63.48 -3.01
N ALA A 4 -25.90 -63.22 -3.63
CA ALA A 4 -24.91 -62.26 -3.13
C ALA A 4 -24.24 -61.56 -4.33
N ALA A 5 -24.72 -60.35 -4.62
CA ALA A 5 -24.09 -59.47 -5.60
C ALA A 5 -23.00 -58.68 -4.89
N LEU A 6 -21.74 -58.88 -5.28
CA LEU A 6 -20.60 -58.12 -4.81
C LEU A 6 -20.62 -56.75 -5.51
N ALA A 7 -21.01 -55.71 -4.80
CA ALA A 7 -20.93 -54.33 -5.30
C ALA A 7 -19.50 -53.83 -5.15
N LEU A 8 -18.76 -53.72 -6.26
CA LEU A 8 -17.49 -53.00 -6.33
C LEU A 8 -17.80 -51.50 -6.20
N VAL A 9 -17.50 -50.91 -5.04
CA VAL A 9 -17.52 -49.45 -4.85
C VAL A 9 -16.22 -48.91 -5.44
N LEU A 10 -16.26 -48.40 -6.68
CA LEU A 10 -15.19 -47.57 -7.22
C LEU A 10 -15.19 -46.23 -6.49
N ALA A 11 -14.26 -46.04 -5.55
CA ALA A 11 -13.96 -44.75 -4.98
C ALA A 11 -13.21 -43.90 -6.03
N ALA A 12 -13.95 -43.04 -6.74
CA ALA A 12 -13.38 -42.04 -7.61
C ALA A 12 -12.71 -40.96 -6.73
N VAL A 13 -11.39 -41.04 -6.58
CA VAL A 13 -10.58 -39.98 -5.96
C VAL A 13 -10.52 -38.82 -6.94
N ALA A 14 -11.39 -37.84 -6.75
CA ALA A 14 -11.33 -36.57 -7.47
C ALA A 14 -10.12 -35.76 -6.98
N PHE A 15 -9.02 -35.80 -7.71
CA PHE A 15 -7.95 -34.82 -7.59
C PHE A 15 -8.49 -33.49 -8.12
N LEU A 16 -8.99 -32.64 -7.22
CA LEU A 16 -9.21 -31.24 -7.54
C LEU A 16 -7.84 -30.60 -7.80
N PRO A 17 -7.59 -30.00 -8.98
CA PRO A 17 -6.42 -29.16 -9.14
C PRO A 17 -6.60 -27.97 -8.21
N ALA A 18 -5.84 -27.96 -7.11
CA ALA A 18 -5.66 -26.75 -6.34
C ALA A 18 -4.94 -25.75 -7.26
N CYS A 19 -5.70 -24.86 -7.90
CA CYS A 19 -5.16 -23.60 -8.38
C CYS A 19 -4.74 -22.83 -7.13
N GLY A 20 -3.54 -23.14 -6.61
CA GLY A 20 -2.80 -22.22 -5.78
C GLY A 20 -2.46 -21.05 -6.69
N ALA A 21 -3.36 -20.07 -6.74
CA ALA A 21 -2.97 -18.73 -7.14
C ALA A 21 -1.93 -18.32 -6.11
N GLY A 22 -0.65 -18.50 -6.45
CA GLY A 22 0.40 -17.75 -5.79
C GLY A 22 0.03 -16.30 -6.02
N ALA A 23 -0.58 -15.66 -5.02
CA ALA A 23 -0.81 -14.24 -5.05
C ALA A 23 0.58 -13.64 -5.26
N ARG A 24 0.79 -13.10 -6.47
CA ARG A 24 1.97 -12.31 -6.72
C ARG A 24 1.81 -11.11 -5.81
N GLU A 25 2.60 -11.05 -4.75
CA GLU A 25 2.67 -9.87 -3.90
C GLU A 25 3.24 -8.74 -4.76
N ASP A 26 2.34 -8.02 -5.44
CA ASP A 26 2.69 -6.82 -6.16
C ASP A 26 2.84 -5.71 -5.13
N VAL A 27 4.01 -5.67 -4.50
CA VAL A 27 4.41 -4.62 -3.59
C VAL A 27 4.63 -3.32 -4.39
N PRO A 28 4.13 -2.16 -3.95
CA PRO A 28 4.25 -0.92 -4.70
C PRO A 28 5.63 -0.29 -4.48
N PHE A 29 6.69 -0.95 -4.94
CA PHE A 29 8.04 -0.38 -4.91
C PHE A 29 8.16 0.80 -5.87
N CYS A 30 9.06 1.73 -5.55
CA CYS A 30 9.36 2.86 -6.44
C CYS A 30 10.02 2.36 -7.74
N LEU A 31 9.75 3.00 -8.89
CA LEU A 31 10.00 2.47 -10.24
C LEU A 31 11.44 2.03 -10.54
N GLU A 32 12.45 2.54 -9.84
CA GLU A 32 13.84 2.09 -10.04
C GLU A 32 14.15 0.74 -9.40
N GLN A 33 13.28 0.26 -8.52
CA GLN A 33 13.53 -0.88 -7.64
C GLN A 33 12.70 -2.12 -8.00
N SER A 34 11.78 -2.01 -8.95
CA SER A 34 10.80 -3.04 -9.25
C SER A 34 10.88 -3.51 -10.71
N LYS A 35 10.68 -4.81 -10.92
CA LYS A 35 10.35 -5.38 -12.25
C LYS A 35 8.84 -5.43 -12.49
N ASN A 36 8.03 -4.97 -11.54
CA ASN A 36 6.59 -5.10 -11.56
C ASN A 36 5.88 -3.87 -10.96
N ASP A 37 5.72 -2.83 -11.79
CA ASP A 37 5.14 -1.55 -11.38
C ASP A 37 3.60 -1.55 -11.41
N GLY A 38 2.99 -2.73 -11.55
CA GLY A 38 1.55 -2.90 -11.74
C GLY A 38 0.72 -2.23 -10.64
N LEU A 39 1.02 -2.52 -9.37
CA LEU A 39 0.28 -1.90 -8.26
C LEU A 39 0.49 -0.38 -8.21
N LEU A 40 1.72 0.10 -8.40
CA LEU A 40 2.00 1.54 -8.39
C LEU A 40 1.21 2.27 -9.48
N ILE A 41 1.14 1.70 -10.69
CA ILE A 41 0.34 2.21 -11.80
C ILE A 41 -1.15 2.22 -11.43
N LEU A 42 -1.67 1.13 -10.86
CA LEU A 42 -3.07 1.03 -10.46
C LEU A 42 -3.43 2.07 -9.37
N MET A 43 -2.55 2.29 -8.40
CA MET A 43 -2.72 3.34 -7.39
C MET A 43 -2.75 4.73 -8.02
N ALA A 44 -1.86 4.99 -8.99
CA ALA A 44 -1.86 6.23 -9.74
C ALA A 44 -3.12 6.41 -10.59
N GLN A 45 -3.66 5.36 -11.19
CA GLN A 45 -4.91 5.43 -11.96
C GLN A 45 -6.13 5.61 -11.06
N ALA A 46 -6.13 5.01 -9.87
CA ALA A 46 -7.20 5.13 -8.89
C ALA A 46 -7.41 6.58 -8.43
N VAL A 47 -6.33 7.36 -8.27
CA VAL A 47 -6.41 8.77 -7.85
C VAL A 47 -5.73 9.66 -8.90
N PRO A 48 -6.39 9.94 -10.05
CA PRO A 48 -5.77 10.62 -11.18
C PRO A 48 -5.40 12.08 -10.87
N THR A 49 -5.98 12.67 -9.82
CA THR A 49 -5.68 14.03 -9.36
C THR A 49 -4.38 14.10 -8.55
N ALA A 50 -3.86 12.99 -8.03
CA ALA A 50 -2.69 13.00 -7.17
C ALA A 50 -1.40 13.25 -7.98
N THR A 51 -0.63 14.28 -7.61
CA THR A 51 0.70 14.53 -8.19
C THR A 51 1.79 13.63 -7.63
N SER A 52 1.59 13.10 -6.41
CA SER A 52 2.54 12.21 -5.73
C SER A 52 1.87 10.90 -5.35
N ILE A 53 2.55 9.77 -5.57
CA ILE A 53 2.05 8.42 -5.29
C ILE A 53 2.97 7.78 -4.24
N PRO A 54 2.44 7.25 -3.13
CA PRO A 54 3.27 6.59 -2.14
C PRO A 54 3.78 5.25 -2.69
N CYS A 55 5.07 4.98 -2.47
CA CYS A 55 5.73 3.74 -2.84
C CYS A 55 6.73 3.33 -1.77
N LEU A 56 7.18 2.08 -1.80
CA LEU A 56 8.18 1.56 -0.89
C LEU A 56 9.57 1.62 -1.52
N SER A 57 10.56 2.06 -0.75
CA SER A 57 11.98 1.96 -1.11
C SER A 57 12.64 0.66 -0.63
N GLY A 58 11.88 -0.16 0.09
CA GLY A 58 12.31 -1.41 0.68
C GLY A 58 11.38 -1.77 1.84
N LEU A 59 11.51 -3.00 2.35
CA LEU A 59 10.85 -3.41 3.58
C LEU A 59 11.90 -3.46 4.70
N PRO A 60 11.74 -2.69 5.79
CA PRO A 60 12.64 -2.80 6.93
C PRO A 60 12.57 -4.19 7.56
N ALA A 61 13.59 -4.54 8.35
CA ALA A 61 13.65 -5.85 8.99
C ALA A 61 12.42 -6.09 9.88
N GLY A 62 11.79 -7.27 9.74
CA GLY A 62 10.59 -7.62 10.51
C GLY A 62 9.30 -6.97 10.00
N TRP A 63 9.35 -6.20 8.89
CA TRP A 63 8.17 -5.73 8.18
C TRP A 63 7.89 -6.58 6.96
N SER A 64 6.61 -6.75 6.65
CA SER A 64 6.15 -7.49 5.47
C SER A 64 4.95 -6.81 4.84
N PHE A 65 4.77 -7.02 3.53
CA PHE A 65 3.61 -6.51 2.83
C PHE A 65 2.39 -7.35 3.20
N GLY A 66 1.34 -6.71 3.73
CA GLY A 66 0.14 -7.41 4.18
C GLY A 66 -0.97 -7.43 3.13
N GLY A 67 -0.91 -6.55 2.11
CA GLY A 67 -1.86 -6.50 0.99
C GLY A 67 -2.31 -5.09 0.61
N GLU A 68 -3.23 -5.05 -0.35
CA GLU A 68 -3.73 -3.84 -1.01
C GLU A 68 -5.25 -3.84 -1.24
N ASP A 69 -5.83 -2.63 -1.39
CA ASP A 69 -7.19 -2.40 -1.90
C ASP A 69 -7.16 -1.16 -2.80
N VAL A 70 -7.30 -1.37 -4.11
CA VAL A 70 -7.30 -0.29 -5.10
C VAL A 70 -8.67 -0.15 -5.73
N ARG A 71 -9.25 1.05 -5.63
CA ARG A 71 -10.56 1.40 -6.17
C ARG A 71 -10.55 2.80 -6.76
N SER A 72 -11.51 3.11 -7.62
CA SER A 72 -11.66 4.49 -8.12
C SER A 72 -11.79 5.48 -6.95
N GLY A 73 -10.89 6.46 -6.90
CA GLY A 73 -10.83 7.51 -5.87
C GLY A 73 -10.03 7.16 -4.61
N ARG A 74 -9.57 5.91 -4.44
CA ARG A 74 -8.82 5.47 -3.26
C ARG A 74 -7.89 4.30 -3.58
N ALA A 75 -6.63 4.42 -3.17
CA ALA A 75 -5.71 3.29 -3.20
C ALA A 75 -5.08 3.10 -1.82
N SER A 76 -5.11 1.88 -1.30
CA SER A 76 -4.58 1.55 0.02
C SER A 76 -3.67 0.34 -0.06
N PHE A 77 -2.64 0.32 0.77
CA PHE A 77 -1.88 -0.89 1.10
C PHE A 77 -1.55 -0.89 2.59
N TRP A 78 -1.20 -2.04 3.14
CA TRP A 78 -0.80 -2.15 4.53
C TRP A 78 0.41 -3.05 4.72
N LEU A 79 1.12 -2.79 5.81
CA LEU A 79 2.29 -3.55 6.23
C LEU A 79 2.01 -4.21 7.57
N ASP A 80 2.44 -5.47 7.67
CA ASP A 80 2.48 -6.24 8.90
C ASP A 80 3.87 -6.12 9.53
N SER A 81 3.94 -6.29 10.84
CA SER A 81 5.21 -6.28 11.58
C SER A 81 5.26 -7.43 12.57
N ASP A 82 6.39 -8.12 12.65
CA ASP A 82 6.66 -9.12 13.68
C ASP A 82 6.67 -8.54 15.10
N ARG A 83 7.04 -7.26 15.22
CA ARG A 83 7.16 -6.50 16.46
C ARG A 83 5.92 -5.67 16.77
N ALA A 84 5.22 -5.14 15.76
CA ALA A 84 4.04 -4.28 15.92
C ALA A 84 2.70 -4.96 15.57
N GLY A 85 2.71 -6.19 15.09
CA GLY A 85 1.51 -6.98 14.78
C GLY A 85 0.98 -6.81 13.34
N PRO A 86 -0.14 -7.47 13.01
CA PRO A 86 -0.75 -7.39 11.70
C PRO A 86 -1.34 -5.99 11.46
N ARG A 87 -1.28 -5.54 10.20
CA ARG A 87 -1.77 -4.25 9.71
C ARG A 87 -1.27 -3.09 10.59
N ALA A 88 0.00 -3.17 11.02
CA ALA A 88 0.64 -2.19 11.89
C ALA A 88 0.68 -0.79 11.27
N LEU A 89 0.78 -0.72 9.93
CA LEU A 89 0.65 0.51 9.16
C LEU A 89 -0.30 0.27 7.99
N THR A 90 -1.30 1.15 7.81
CA THR A 90 -2.06 1.27 6.57
C THR A 90 -1.75 2.61 5.91
N VAL A 91 -1.35 2.58 4.64
CA VAL A 91 -1.12 3.75 3.80
C VAL A 91 -2.28 3.89 2.84
N THR A 92 -2.88 5.08 2.75
CA THR A 92 -4.03 5.34 1.89
C THR A 92 -3.86 6.63 1.11
N LEU A 93 -3.91 6.54 -0.22
CA LEU A 93 -3.96 7.65 -1.16
C LEU A 93 -5.41 7.99 -1.52
N THR A 94 -5.78 9.25 -1.37
CA THR A 94 -7.06 9.82 -1.80
C THR A 94 -6.85 11.19 -2.45
N ARG A 95 -7.90 11.75 -3.06
CA ARG A 95 -7.87 13.11 -3.63
C ARG A 95 -7.64 14.20 -2.55
N SER A 96 -8.14 13.98 -1.35
CA SER A 96 -7.99 14.88 -0.20
C SER A 96 -8.26 14.12 1.10
N CYS A 97 -7.88 14.74 2.23
CA CYS A 97 -8.12 14.20 3.56
C CYS A 97 -8.55 15.33 4.52
N ASP A 98 -9.23 14.96 5.60
CA ASP A 98 -9.63 15.88 6.66
C ASP A 98 -8.58 15.94 7.76
N VAL A 99 -7.82 17.03 7.78
CA VAL A 99 -6.73 17.29 8.74
C VAL A 99 -7.20 18.04 9.99
N ARG A 100 -8.51 18.25 10.21
CA ARG A 100 -9.00 18.96 11.41
C ARG A 100 -8.51 18.32 12.70
N GLY A 101 -7.99 19.11 13.63
CA GLY A 101 -7.43 18.60 14.89
C GLY A 101 -6.09 17.85 14.74
N ALA A 102 -5.47 17.88 13.56
CA ALA A 102 -4.08 17.50 13.38
C ALA A 102 -3.17 18.74 13.50
N VAL A 103 -1.95 18.54 13.98
CA VAL A 103 -0.93 19.60 14.07
C VAL A 103 -0.04 19.57 12.84
N LEU A 104 0.31 20.75 12.30
CA LEU A 104 1.29 20.85 11.22
C LEU A 104 2.68 20.54 11.79
N VAL A 105 3.37 19.60 11.17
CA VAL A 105 4.76 19.22 11.49
C VAL A 105 5.65 19.71 10.35
N PRO A 106 6.79 20.37 10.64
CA PRO A 106 7.74 20.73 9.59
C PRO A 106 8.14 19.49 8.79
N SER A 107 7.95 19.56 7.48
CA SER A 107 8.33 18.49 6.56
C SER A 107 9.86 18.35 6.52
N ALA A 108 10.33 17.12 6.41
CA ALA A 108 11.76 16.85 6.20
C ALA A 108 12.21 17.32 4.79
N PRO A 109 13.52 17.52 4.53
CA PRO A 109 14.01 18.02 3.25
C PRO A 109 13.60 17.18 2.02
N ASP A 110 13.51 15.87 2.19
CA ASP A 110 13.05 14.86 1.22
C ASP A 110 11.53 14.84 1.03
N GLU A 111 10.78 15.45 1.95
CA GLU A 111 9.33 15.66 1.86
C GLU A 111 8.98 16.99 1.16
N ALA A 112 9.89 17.53 0.33
CA ALA A 112 9.73 18.84 -0.32
C ALA A 112 8.43 18.91 -1.15
N GLY A 113 7.56 19.87 -0.80
CA GLY A 113 6.26 20.06 -1.45
C GLY A 113 5.09 19.28 -0.82
N LEU A 114 5.36 18.46 0.21
CA LEU A 114 4.34 17.82 1.04
C LEU A 114 4.13 18.66 2.31
N GLN A 115 2.88 18.80 2.76
CA GLN A 115 2.56 19.33 4.08
C GLN A 115 2.20 18.18 5.02
N ARG A 116 3.03 17.97 6.05
CA ARG A 116 2.83 16.89 7.01
C ARG A 116 1.96 17.35 8.19
N TYR A 117 0.90 16.61 8.48
CA TYR A 117 0.06 16.81 9.66
C TYR A 117 0.01 15.54 10.50
N GLU A 118 -0.04 15.68 11.82
CA GLU A 118 -0.14 14.54 12.73
C GLU A 118 -1.29 14.68 13.71
N ARG A 119 -2.01 13.57 13.91
CA ARG A 119 -3.05 13.40 14.92
C ARG A 119 -2.74 12.16 15.76
N PRO A 120 -1.98 12.30 16.85
CA PRO A 120 -1.76 11.22 17.81
C PRO A 120 -3.08 10.88 18.52
N SER A 121 -3.44 9.60 18.58
CA SER A 121 -4.64 9.14 19.30
C SER A 121 -4.29 8.50 20.64
N SER A 122 -3.21 7.72 20.70
CA SER A 122 -2.73 7.10 21.92
C SER A 122 -1.23 6.78 21.85
N LEU A 123 -0.57 6.88 23.00
CA LEU A 123 0.81 6.48 23.26
C LEU A 123 0.80 5.15 24.05
N PRO A 124 1.97 4.58 24.47
CA PRO A 124 1.99 3.31 25.18
C PRO A 124 0.91 3.19 26.28
N PRO A 125 0.26 2.02 26.42
CA PRO A 125 0.71 0.72 25.90
C PRO A 125 0.24 0.38 24.48
N HIS A 126 -0.54 1.23 23.79
CA HIS A 126 -0.97 1.04 22.40
C HIS A 126 -0.63 2.28 21.57
N TYR A 127 0.30 2.17 20.63
CA TYR A 127 0.60 3.28 19.74
C TYR A 127 -0.41 3.33 18.59
N VAL A 128 -1.24 4.39 18.58
CA VAL A 128 -2.19 4.67 17.51
C VAL A 128 -2.06 6.12 17.11
N ALA A 129 -1.76 6.36 15.84
CA ALA A 129 -1.58 7.69 15.29
C ALA A 129 -2.04 7.75 13.85
N THR A 130 -2.48 8.93 13.41
CA THR A 130 -2.74 9.22 12.02
C THR A 130 -1.79 10.32 11.56
N ARG A 131 -1.06 10.08 10.47
CA ARG A 131 -0.25 11.11 9.80
C ARG A 131 -0.83 11.37 8.42
N PHE A 132 -0.84 12.63 8.00
CA PHE A 132 -1.31 13.06 6.70
C PHE A 132 -0.17 13.75 5.95
N TYR A 133 -0.08 13.47 4.66
CA TYR A 133 0.79 14.15 3.71
C TYR A 133 -0.09 14.79 2.64
N VAL A 134 -0.23 16.10 2.69
CA VAL A 134 -1.11 16.87 1.79
C VAL A 134 -0.27 17.50 0.68
N PHE A 135 -0.73 17.39 -0.56
CA PHE A 135 -0.06 17.93 -1.74
C PHE A 135 -1.09 18.27 -2.84
N PRO A 136 -0.68 18.94 -3.94
CA PRO A 136 -1.60 19.28 -5.01
C PRO A 136 -2.38 18.06 -5.54
N GLY A 137 -3.71 18.13 -5.40
CA GLY A 137 -4.63 17.13 -5.92
C GLY A 137 -4.63 15.76 -5.22
N GLY A 138 -3.94 15.62 -4.10
CA GLY A 138 -3.91 14.37 -3.33
C GLY A 138 -3.63 14.53 -1.84
N CYS A 139 -3.91 13.46 -1.10
CA CYS A 139 -3.45 13.28 0.26
C CYS A 139 -3.11 11.81 0.49
N VAL A 140 -2.02 11.57 1.21
CA VAL A 140 -1.69 10.25 1.74
C VAL A 140 -1.90 10.25 3.25
N THR A 141 -2.61 9.24 3.73
CA THR A 141 -2.88 9.03 5.16
C THR A 141 -2.17 7.77 5.62
N TYR A 142 -1.33 7.90 6.64
CA TYR A 142 -0.74 6.78 7.39
C TYR A 142 -1.58 6.56 8.63
N GLN A 143 -2.08 5.35 8.81
CA GLN A 143 -2.76 4.92 10.02
C GLN A 143 -1.89 3.87 10.72
N PHE A 144 -1.31 4.25 11.86
CA PHE A 144 -0.55 3.35 12.71
C PHE A 144 -1.47 2.68 13.73
N SER A 145 -1.34 1.37 13.90
CA SER A 145 -2.07 0.59 14.91
C SER A 145 -1.20 -0.53 15.44
N PHE A 146 -0.42 -0.24 16.49
CA PHE A 146 0.56 -1.21 17.00
C PHE A 146 -0.01 -2.10 18.10
N ALA A 147 0.44 -3.35 18.11
CA ALA A 147 0.26 -4.30 19.19
C ALA A 147 0.73 -3.72 20.53
N ARG A 148 0.17 -4.26 21.61
CA ARG A 148 0.46 -3.77 22.97
C ARG A 148 1.96 -3.87 23.28
N GLY A 149 2.53 -2.80 23.82
CA GLY A 149 3.94 -2.77 24.26
C GLY A 149 4.95 -2.51 23.15
N SER A 150 4.51 -2.35 21.89
CA SER A 150 5.38 -2.01 20.77
C SER A 150 5.98 -0.60 20.92
N SER A 151 7.22 -0.44 20.47
CA SER A 151 7.91 0.87 20.48
C SER A 151 7.36 1.81 19.41
N PHE A 152 7.25 3.11 19.74
CA PHE A 152 6.96 4.15 18.75
C PHE A 152 8.06 4.28 17.69
N GLY A 153 9.30 3.85 17.99
CA GLY A 153 10.41 3.91 17.04
C GLY A 153 10.15 3.10 15.76
N LEU A 154 9.31 2.06 15.83
CA LEU A 154 8.86 1.31 14.66
C LEU A 154 8.09 2.19 13.67
N ALA A 155 7.37 3.21 14.14
CA ALA A 155 6.66 4.15 13.28
C ALA A 155 7.63 5.05 12.49
N ILE A 156 8.79 5.38 13.06
CA ILE A 156 9.85 6.12 12.38
C ILE A 156 10.50 5.21 11.34
N GLU A 157 10.94 4.02 11.76
CA GLU A 157 11.59 3.02 10.90
C GLU A 157 10.80 2.71 9.62
N VAL A 158 9.49 2.47 9.74
CA VAL A 158 8.65 2.18 8.57
C VAL A 158 8.30 3.43 7.76
N SER A 159 8.28 4.62 8.37
CA SER A 159 8.04 5.86 7.64
C SER A 159 9.18 6.15 6.68
N ASP A 160 10.42 5.90 7.10
CA ASP A 160 11.63 6.12 6.30
C ASP A 160 11.71 5.19 5.08
N ALA A 161 10.93 4.09 5.08
CA ALA A 161 10.83 3.16 3.96
C ALA A 161 9.75 3.53 2.93
N ILE A 162 8.91 4.53 3.23
CA ILE A 162 7.87 4.98 2.31
C ILE A 162 8.31 6.30 1.67
N GLU A 163 8.41 6.28 0.35
CA GLU A 163 8.75 7.44 -0.46
C GLU A 163 7.53 7.96 -1.22
N PHE A 164 7.67 9.19 -1.75
CA PHE A 164 6.66 9.85 -2.57
C PHE A 164 7.17 10.04 -3.98
N PHE A 165 6.65 9.25 -4.89
CA PHE A 165 7.05 9.29 -6.28
C PHE A 165 6.18 10.26 -7.10
N SER A 166 6.82 11.11 -7.91
CA SER A 166 6.14 12.09 -8.76
C SER A 166 5.43 11.42 -9.94
N ARG A 167 4.13 11.71 -10.13
CA ARG A 167 3.38 11.23 -11.31
C ARG A 167 4.04 11.67 -12.62
N ALA A 168 4.53 12.90 -12.68
CA ALA A 168 5.12 13.44 -13.90
C ALA A 168 6.42 12.73 -14.27
N GLU A 169 7.23 12.38 -13.29
CA GLU A 169 8.46 11.59 -13.49
C GLU A 169 8.10 10.14 -13.84
N GLY A 170 7.10 9.57 -13.16
CA GLY A 170 6.53 8.27 -13.47
C GLY A 170 6.05 8.10 -14.87
N ALA A 171 5.29 9.07 -15.38
CA ALA A 171 4.82 9.02 -16.75
C ALA A 171 5.97 9.03 -17.76
N LYS A 172 7.07 9.73 -17.47
CA LYS A 172 8.27 9.71 -18.34
C LYS A 172 8.94 8.34 -18.33
N LEU A 173 9.24 7.80 -17.14
CA LEU A 173 9.89 6.50 -16.98
C LEU A 173 9.04 5.36 -17.57
N LEU A 174 7.73 5.37 -17.35
CA LEU A 174 6.82 4.37 -17.91
C LEU A 174 6.71 4.48 -19.44
N ALA A 175 6.78 5.69 -20.01
CA ALA A 175 6.76 5.89 -21.45
C ALA A 175 7.97 5.28 -22.16
N GLU A 176 9.15 5.29 -21.53
CA GLU A 176 10.36 4.61 -22.03
C GLU A 176 10.15 3.09 -22.19
N HIS A 177 9.25 2.52 -21.40
CA HIS A 177 8.89 1.10 -21.39
C HIS A 177 7.59 0.80 -22.17
N GLY A 178 7.06 1.77 -22.91
CA GLY A 178 5.86 1.62 -23.74
C GLY A 178 4.52 1.72 -22.97
N PHE A 179 4.56 2.03 -21.68
CA PHE A 179 3.35 2.27 -20.88
C PHE A 179 2.95 3.76 -20.90
N ARG A 180 1.68 4.05 -20.63
CA ARG A 180 1.17 5.42 -20.52
C ARG A 180 0.46 5.61 -19.20
N LEU A 181 0.93 6.59 -18.44
CA LEU A 181 0.25 7.13 -17.27
C LEU A 181 -0.17 8.56 -17.60
N CYS A 182 -1.39 8.95 -17.23
CA CYS A 182 -1.86 10.32 -17.36
C CYS A 182 -2.58 10.80 -16.08
N GLY A 183 -2.90 12.09 -15.99
CA GLY A 183 -3.55 12.67 -14.81
C GLY A 183 -2.90 14.00 -14.40
N ALA A 184 -2.82 14.28 -13.10
CA ALA A 184 -2.27 15.54 -12.61
C ALA A 184 -0.83 15.78 -13.10
N GLY A 185 -0.62 16.91 -13.77
CA GLY A 185 0.69 17.25 -14.36
C GLY A 185 1.08 16.46 -15.61
N VAL A 186 0.21 15.59 -16.14
CA VAL A 186 0.47 14.78 -17.34
C VAL A 186 -0.76 14.74 -18.25
N THR A 187 -0.63 15.26 -19.47
CA THR A 187 -1.72 15.31 -20.45
C THR A 187 -2.25 13.92 -20.79
N CYS A 188 -3.57 13.72 -20.66
CA CYS A 188 -4.24 12.52 -21.14
C CYS A 188 -4.56 12.66 -22.65
N PRO A 189 -4.29 11.64 -23.47
CA PRO A 189 -4.80 11.61 -24.84
C PRO A 189 -6.33 11.57 -24.79
N GLY A 190 -6.96 12.47 -25.54
CA GLY A 190 -8.42 12.54 -25.71
C GLY A 190 -8.92 11.64 -26.83
#